data_AF-W4RQK2-F1
#
_entry.id   AF-W4RQK2-F1
#
_cell.length_a   1.000
_cell.length_b   1.000
_cell.length_c   1.000
_cell.angle_alpha   90.00
_cell.angle_beta   90.00
_cell.angle_gamma   90.00
#
_symmetry.space_group_name_H-M   'P 1'
#
loop_
_entity.id
_entity.type
_entity.pdbx_description
1 polymer ?
#
loop_
_entity_poly.entity_id
_entity_poly.type
_entity_poly.pdbx_seq_one_letter_code
_entity_poly.pdbx_strand_id
1 'polypeptide(L)'
;MPHKRNPIGSENMTGMARVIRGYMTTAYENVPLWHERDISHSSAERIILPDATIALNYMLNRFGNIVKNLTVYPENMKRNMDRTLGLIYSQRVLLALIDKGMSREEAYDTVQPRAMEAWEKQVQFRSLIENDEKIAGLLCESEIDDCFDYNYHIKHVDMIFERLGL
;
A
#
# COMPACT_ATOMS: atom_id res chain seq x y z
N MET A 1 7.11 13.40 -26.49
CA MET A 1 7.47 13.94 -25.16
C MET A 1 8.10 12.83 -24.32
N PRO A 2 9.42 12.85 -24.10
CA PRO A 2 10.16 11.77 -23.43
C PRO A 2 9.68 11.43 -22.02
N HIS A 3 9.11 12.40 -21.31
CA HIS A 3 8.54 12.25 -19.97
C HIS A 3 7.15 11.59 -19.94
N LYS A 4 6.47 11.47 -21.09
CA LYS A 4 5.08 11.00 -21.15
C LYS A 4 5.02 9.47 -21.15
N ARG A 5 5.07 8.88 -19.96
CA ARG A 5 4.88 7.45 -19.72
C ARG A 5 3.59 7.28 -18.93
N ASN A 6 2.52 6.83 -19.58
CA ASN A 6 1.18 6.78 -19.01
C ASN A 6 0.77 5.32 -18.71
N PRO A 7 0.08 5.06 -17.58
CA PRO A 7 -0.40 3.72 -17.23
C PRO A 7 -1.69 3.33 -17.98
N ILE A 8 -1.75 3.58 -19.30
CA ILE A 8 -2.97 3.44 -20.12
C ILE A 8 -3.59 2.03 -20.09
N GLY A 9 -2.76 1.00 -19.89
CA GLY A 9 -3.23 -0.37 -19.74
C GLY A 9 -4.08 -0.54 -18.47
N SER A 10 -3.58 -0.05 -17.33
CA SER A 10 -4.30 -0.09 -16.05
C SER A 10 -5.51 0.85 -16.03
N GLU A 11 -5.41 2.02 -16.69
CA GLU A 11 -6.54 2.93 -16.89
C GLU A 11 -7.68 2.23 -17.67
N ASN A 12 -7.34 1.49 -18.73
CA ASN A 12 -8.31 0.70 -19.49
C ASN A 12 -8.98 -0.38 -18.61
N MET A 13 -8.22 -1.12 -17.79
CA MET A 13 -8.79 -2.13 -16.88
C MET A 13 -9.78 -1.51 -15.89
N THR A 14 -9.49 -0.30 -15.40
CA THR A 14 -10.38 0.44 -14.50
C THR A 14 -11.73 0.74 -15.15
N GLY A 15 -11.73 1.13 -16.43
CA GLY A 15 -12.96 1.35 -17.20
C GLY A 15 -13.76 0.06 -17.42
N MET A 16 -13.09 -1.01 -17.86
CA MET A 16 -13.73 -2.32 -18.10
C MET A 16 -14.37 -2.88 -16.82
N ALA A 17 -13.70 -2.75 -15.68
CA ALA A 17 -14.24 -3.17 -14.39
C ALA A 17 -15.53 -2.41 -14.00
N ARG A 18 -15.71 -1.15 -14.42
CA ARG A 18 -16.97 -0.41 -14.20
C ARG A 18 -18.12 -1.02 -15.00
N VAL A 19 -17.88 -1.37 -16.26
CA VAL A 19 -18.89 -1.97 -17.15
C VAL A 19 -19.32 -3.34 -16.61
N ILE A 20 -18.37 -4.22 -16.28
CA ILE A 20 -18.68 -5.57 -15.77
C ILE A 20 -19.49 -5.50 -14.46
N ARG A 21 -19.18 -4.55 -13.56
CA ARG A 21 -20.00 -4.35 -12.35
C ARG A 21 -21.43 -3.89 -12.67
N GLY A 22 -21.66 -3.14 -13.74
CA GLY A 22 -23.00 -2.78 -14.19
C GLY A 22 -23.84 -4.00 -14.58
N TYR A 23 -23.23 -4.97 -15.26
CA TYR A 23 -23.89 -6.23 -15.63
C TYR A 23 -24.32 -7.07 -14.43
N MET A 24 -23.67 -6.90 -13.26
CA MET A 24 -24.08 -7.56 -12.03
C MET A 24 -25.50 -7.16 -11.62
N THR A 25 -25.86 -5.88 -11.70
CA THR A 25 -27.24 -5.43 -11.37
C THR A 25 -28.26 -6.10 -12.28
N THR A 26 -28.01 -6.10 -13.59
CA THR A 26 -28.87 -6.79 -14.57
C THR A 26 -29.02 -8.28 -14.25
N ALA A 27 -27.94 -8.96 -13.89
CA ALA A 27 -27.99 -10.37 -13.52
C ALA A 27 -28.82 -10.62 -12.23
N TYR A 28 -28.73 -9.75 -11.23
CA TYR A 28 -29.53 -9.84 -10.00
C TYR A 28 -31.02 -9.58 -10.27
N GLU A 29 -31.34 -8.62 -11.13
CA GLU A 29 -32.72 -8.30 -11.53
C GLU A 29 -33.37 -9.42 -12.37
N ASN A 30 -32.57 -10.31 -12.97
CA ASN A 30 -33.07 -11.49 -13.67
C ASN A 30 -33.51 -12.64 -12.75
N VAL A 31 -33.24 -12.57 -11.43
CA VAL A 31 -33.54 -13.67 -10.48
C VAL A 31 -35.04 -13.86 -10.19
N PRO A 32 -35.83 -12.82 -9.86
CA PRO A 32 -37.23 -12.99 -9.44
C PRO A 32 -38.20 -13.19 -10.62
N LEU A 33 -38.01 -14.27 -11.38
CA LEU A 33 -38.93 -14.65 -12.46
C LEU A 33 -40.30 -15.08 -11.91
N TRP A 34 -41.35 -14.93 -12.72
CA TRP A 34 -42.73 -15.20 -12.29
C TRP A 34 -43.08 -16.70 -12.44
N HIS A 35 -43.56 -17.30 -11.35
CA HIS A 35 -44.04 -18.70 -11.27
C HIS A 35 -43.01 -19.72 -11.81
N GLU A 36 -43.39 -20.57 -12.78
CA GLU A 36 -42.49 -21.59 -13.35
C GLU A 36 -41.39 -20.99 -14.24
N ARG A 37 -41.65 -19.82 -14.84
CA ARG A 37 -40.71 -18.96 -15.59
C ARG A 37 -41.43 -17.88 -16.39
N ASP A 38 -40.79 -16.73 -16.53
CA ASP A 38 -40.96 -15.83 -17.69
C ASP A 38 -39.64 -15.72 -18.47
N ILE A 39 -39.65 -15.04 -19.62
CA ILE A 39 -38.52 -15.00 -20.56
C ILE A 39 -37.75 -13.65 -20.55
N SER A 40 -38.06 -12.75 -19.62
CA SER A 40 -37.46 -11.40 -19.55
C SER A 40 -35.92 -11.43 -19.46
N HIS A 41 -35.37 -12.38 -18.70
CA HIS A 41 -33.93 -12.60 -18.56
C HIS A 41 -33.23 -12.85 -19.90
N SER A 42 -33.91 -13.45 -20.89
CA SER A 42 -33.28 -13.91 -22.14
C SER A 42 -32.73 -12.76 -22.99
N SER A 43 -33.43 -11.62 -23.06
CA SER A 43 -32.96 -10.46 -23.83
C SER A 43 -31.77 -9.79 -23.17
N ALA A 44 -31.79 -9.68 -21.84
CA ALA A 44 -30.68 -9.15 -21.05
C ALA A 44 -29.43 -10.04 -21.13
N GLU A 45 -29.60 -11.35 -20.96
CA GLU A 45 -28.52 -12.34 -21.00
C GLU A 45 -27.80 -12.43 -22.36
N ARG A 46 -28.50 -12.15 -23.45
CA ARG A 46 -27.88 -12.03 -24.78
C ARG A 46 -26.85 -10.91 -24.87
N ILE A 47 -26.93 -9.91 -24.01
CA ILE A 47 -25.95 -8.83 -23.91
C ILE A 47 -24.93 -9.19 -22.82
N ILE A 48 -25.40 -9.41 -21.59
CA ILE A 48 -24.50 -9.45 -20.44
C ILE A 48 -23.60 -10.69 -20.42
N LEU A 49 -24.07 -11.85 -20.92
CA LEU A 49 -23.26 -13.07 -20.90
C LEU A 49 -22.06 -13.01 -21.87
N PRO A 50 -22.24 -12.72 -23.18
CA PRO A 50 -21.09 -12.60 -24.07
C PRO A 50 -20.22 -11.40 -23.68
N ASP A 51 -20.79 -10.24 -23.39
CA ASP A 51 -20.00 -9.05 -23.08
C ASP A 51 -19.16 -9.25 -21.82
N ALA A 52 -19.73 -9.78 -20.73
CA ALA A 52 -19.01 -9.95 -19.47
C ALA A 52 -17.88 -10.98 -19.60
N THR A 53 -18.13 -12.13 -20.25
CA THR A 53 -17.13 -13.19 -20.40
C THR A 53 -16.00 -12.79 -21.34
N ILE A 54 -16.32 -12.12 -22.46
CA ILE A 54 -15.31 -11.57 -23.39
C ILE A 54 -14.47 -10.50 -22.69
N ALA A 55 -15.13 -9.55 -22.02
CA ALA A 55 -14.47 -8.46 -21.31
C ALA A 55 -13.52 -8.99 -20.23
N LEU A 56 -13.97 -9.94 -19.41
CA LEU A 56 -13.15 -10.51 -18.34
C LEU A 56 -11.96 -11.30 -18.88
N ASN A 57 -12.16 -12.12 -19.93
CA ASN A 57 -11.07 -12.83 -20.60
C ASN A 57 -10.01 -11.85 -21.12
N TYR A 58 -10.43 -10.79 -21.79
CA TYR A 58 -9.54 -9.73 -22.27
C TYR A 58 -8.78 -9.05 -21.12
N MET A 59 -9.48 -8.71 -20.02
CA MET A 59 -8.86 -8.06 -18.86
C MET A 59 -7.79 -8.95 -18.21
N LEU A 60 -8.08 -10.24 -18.00
CA LEU A 60 -7.16 -11.18 -17.38
C LEU A 60 -5.88 -11.34 -18.22
N ASN A 61 -6.02 -11.54 -19.54
CA ASN A 61 -4.87 -11.69 -20.43
C ASN A 61 -4.07 -10.39 -20.55
N ARG A 62 -4.75 -9.24 -20.71
CA ARG A 62 -4.06 -7.95 -20.85
C ARG A 62 -3.37 -7.55 -19.56
N PHE A 63 -4.04 -7.67 -18.42
CA PHE A 63 -3.48 -7.30 -17.12
C PHE A 63 -2.39 -8.27 -16.65
N GLY A 64 -2.52 -9.57 -16.92
CA GLY A 64 -1.46 -10.54 -16.70
C GLY A 64 -0.18 -10.16 -17.44
N ASN A 65 -0.28 -9.73 -18.70
CA ASN A 65 0.86 -9.23 -19.46
C ASN A 65 1.42 -7.89 -18.93
N ILE A 66 0.57 -7.01 -18.39
CA ILE A 66 1.02 -5.78 -17.73
C ILE A 66 1.89 -6.12 -16.52
N VAL A 67 1.42 -7.01 -15.63
CA VAL A 67 2.18 -7.42 -14.45
C VAL A 67 3.46 -8.16 -14.84
N LYS A 68 3.39 -9.10 -15.79
CA LYS A 68 4.55 -9.86 -16.27
C LYS A 68 5.68 -8.98 -16.81
N ASN A 69 5.35 -7.89 -17.49
CA ASN A 69 6.32 -6.98 -18.11
C ASN A 69 6.48 -5.66 -17.34
N LEU A 70 5.97 -5.58 -16.11
CA LEU A 70 5.98 -4.36 -15.32
C LEU A 70 7.43 -3.98 -14.98
N THR A 71 7.86 -2.79 -15.40
CA THR A 71 9.17 -2.27 -15.00
C THR A 71 9.10 -1.74 -13.56
N VAL A 72 9.79 -2.41 -12.65
CA VAL A 72 9.95 -1.99 -11.26
C VAL A 72 11.28 -1.24 -11.10
N TYR A 73 11.29 -0.16 -10.33
CA TYR A 73 12.49 0.66 -10.07
C TYR A 73 12.84 0.63 -8.57
N PRO A 74 13.60 -0.38 -8.08
CA PRO A 74 13.95 -0.51 -6.67
C PRO A 74 14.65 0.73 -6.10
N GLU A 75 15.51 1.39 -6.87
CA GLU A 75 16.21 2.61 -6.44
C GLU A 75 15.25 3.78 -6.18
N ASN A 76 14.21 3.91 -6.99
CA ASN A 76 13.17 4.93 -6.75
C ASN A 76 12.34 4.58 -5.52
N MET A 77 12.09 3.28 -5.26
CA MET A 77 11.37 2.84 -4.06
C MET A 77 12.16 3.19 -2.79
N LYS A 78 13.45 2.83 -2.73
CA LYS A 78 14.34 3.19 -1.62
C LYS A 78 14.42 4.70 -1.42
N ARG A 79 14.73 5.46 -2.47
CA ARG A 79 14.77 6.93 -2.40
C ARG A 79 13.46 7.54 -1.89
N ASN A 80 12.31 6.96 -2.22
CA ASN A 80 11.02 7.49 -1.77
C ASN A 80 10.79 7.26 -0.27
N MET A 81 11.40 6.25 0.35
CA MET A 81 11.32 6.03 1.81
C MET A 81 12.00 7.18 2.58
N ASP A 82 13.07 7.74 2.03
CA ASP A 82 13.81 8.85 2.66
C ASP A 82 13.14 10.21 2.44
N ARG A 83 12.11 10.30 1.59
CA ARG A 83 11.43 11.58 1.30
C ARG A 83 10.68 12.17 2.50
N THR A 84 10.36 11.34 3.48
CA THR A 84 9.80 11.79 4.76
C THR A 84 10.88 11.95 5.83
N LEU A 85 12.15 12.08 5.45
CA LEU A 85 13.25 12.47 6.34
C LEU A 85 13.44 11.55 7.55
N GLY A 86 13.18 10.25 7.38
CA GLY A 86 13.28 9.26 8.46
C GLY A 86 12.09 9.23 9.43
N LEU A 87 11.04 10.01 9.22
CA LEU A 87 9.86 10.06 10.12
C LEU A 87 9.12 8.72 10.23
N ILE A 88 9.26 7.83 9.25
CA ILE A 88 8.70 6.47 9.29
C ILE A 88 9.22 5.64 10.47
N TYR A 89 10.37 6.02 11.05
CA TYR A 89 10.98 5.35 12.20
C TYR A 89 10.55 5.93 13.56
N SER A 90 9.72 6.97 13.59
CA SER A 90 9.27 7.62 14.84
C SER A 90 8.66 6.66 15.85
N GLN A 91 7.89 5.66 15.39
CA GLN A 91 7.33 4.64 16.27
C GLN A 91 8.42 3.74 16.89
N ARG A 92 9.49 3.41 16.16
CA ARG A 92 10.60 2.58 16.66
C ARG A 92 11.33 3.30 17.79
N VAL A 93 11.63 4.59 17.59
CA VAL A 93 12.23 5.44 18.63
C VAL A 93 11.34 5.52 19.87
N LEU A 94 10.03 5.78 19.68
CA LEU A 94 9.07 5.83 20.78
C LEU A 94 9.04 4.52 21.58
N LEU A 95 9.01 3.37 20.89
CA LEU A 95 8.99 2.06 21.57
C LEU A 95 10.31 1.78 22.30
N ALA A 96 11.46 2.12 21.71
CA ALA A 96 12.75 1.96 22.37
C ALA A 96 12.83 2.78 23.67
N LEU A 97 12.26 3.98 23.67
CA LEU A 97 12.16 4.83 24.87
C LEU A 97 11.28 4.21 25.96
N ILE A 98 10.16 3.59 25.58
CA ILE A 98 9.29 2.85 26.51
C ILE A 98 10.04 1.65 27.10
N ASP A 99 10.79 0.92 26.27
CA ASP A 99 11.58 -0.24 26.71
C ASP A 99 12.70 0.16 27.69
N LYS A 100 13.13 1.43 27.69
CA LYS A 100 14.03 2.03 28.70
C LYS A 100 13.33 2.53 29.96
N GLY A 101 12.02 2.34 30.07
CA GLY A 101 11.23 2.64 31.26
C GLY A 101 10.46 3.97 31.22
N MET A 102 10.43 4.69 30.09
CA MET A 102 9.54 5.84 29.96
C MET A 102 8.08 5.41 29.84
N SER A 103 7.18 6.24 30.38
CA SER A 103 5.76 6.07 30.12
C SER A 103 5.46 6.32 28.64
N ARG A 104 4.40 5.70 28.11
CA ARG A 104 4.01 5.88 26.70
C ARG A 104 3.68 7.33 26.35
N GLU A 105 3.02 8.05 27.25
CA GLU A 105 2.66 9.46 27.09
C GLU A 105 3.93 10.32 27.04
N GLU A 106 4.84 10.10 27.99
CA GLU A 106 6.12 10.82 28.02
C GLU A 106 6.99 10.54 26.78
N ALA A 107 7.08 9.29 26.33
CA ALA A 107 7.81 8.94 25.11
C ALA A 107 7.19 9.59 23.87
N TYR A 108 5.86 9.64 23.80
CA TYR A 108 5.13 10.31 22.71
C TYR A 108 5.40 11.82 22.71
N ASP A 109 5.24 12.48 23.85
CA ASP A 109 5.44 13.92 24.00
C ASP A 109 6.92 14.33 23.81
N THR A 110 7.85 13.39 23.97
CA THR A 110 9.27 13.60 23.66
C THR A 110 9.55 13.49 22.16
N VAL A 111 8.98 12.47 21.48
CA VAL A 111 9.26 12.20 20.06
C VAL A 111 8.46 13.10 19.11
N GLN A 112 7.20 13.40 19.44
CA GLN A 112 6.29 14.13 18.55
C GLN A 112 6.80 15.54 18.18
N PRO A 113 7.31 16.38 19.10
CA PRO A 113 7.86 17.69 18.74
C PRO A 113 9.04 17.59 17.78
N ARG A 114 9.90 16.57 17.92
CA ARG A 114 11.04 16.33 17.01
C ARG A 114 10.59 15.88 15.63
N ALA A 115 9.56 15.04 15.58
CA ALA A 115 8.95 14.65 14.31
C ALA A 115 8.35 15.86 13.58
N MET A 116 7.65 16.73 14.31
CA MET A 116 7.09 17.98 13.76
C MET A 116 8.19 18.93 13.29
N GLU A 117 9.24 19.09 14.09
CA GLU A 117 10.39 19.92 13.75
C GLU A 117 11.11 19.44 12.48
N ALA A 118 11.32 18.12 12.32
CA ALA A 118 11.89 17.55 11.11
C ALA A 118 11.04 17.88 9.88
N TRP A 119 9.71 17.81 10.01
CA TRP A 119 8.79 18.13 8.94
C TRP A 119 8.77 19.62 8.59
N GLU A 120 8.68 20.49 9.58
CA GLU A 120 8.58 21.94 9.39
C GLU A 120 9.89 22.54 8.85
N LYS A 121 11.03 22.07 9.39
CA LYS A 121 12.36 22.58 9.02
C LYS A 121 13.00 21.81 7.87
N GLN A 122 12.38 20.72 7.40
CA GLN A 122 12.90 19.83 6.37
C GLN A 122 14.32 19.31 6.69
N VAL A 123 14.51 18.87 7.94
CA VAL A 123 15.77 18.29 8.43
C VAL A 123 15.59 16.81 8.76
N GLN A 124 16.68 16.05 8.75
CA GLN A 124 16.63 14.61 9.05
C GLN A 124 16.16 14.38 10.49
N PHE A 125 15.12 13.56 10.65
CA PHE A 125 14.57 13.20 11.95
C PHE A 125 15.62 12.55 12.85
N ARG A 126 16.48 11.69 12.28
CA ARG A 126 17.59 11.05 12.99
C ARG A 126 18.49 12.05 13.70
N SER A 127 18.87 13.14 13.02
CA SER A 127 19.72 14.18 13.62
C SER A 127 19.03 14.90 14.77
N LEU A 128 17.71 15.09 14.73
CA LEU A 128 16.99 15.68 15.88
C LEU A 128 16.93 14.74 17.07
N ILE A 129 16.86 13.42 16.82
CA ILE A 129 16.88 12.41 17.87
C ILE A 129 18.27 12.31 18.52
N GLU A 130 19.34 12.33 17.72
CA GLU A 130 20.73 12.29 18.21
C GLU A 130 21.10 13.52 19.04
N ASN A 131 20.52 14.69 18.73
CA ASN A 131 20.78 15.94 19.44
C ASN A 131 19.81 16.22 20.60
N ASP A 132 18.81 15.38 20.83
CA ASP A 132 17.90 15.53 21.97
C ASP A 132 18.53 14.88 23.22
N GLU A 133 18.92 15.71 24.19
CA GLU A 133 19.61 15.27 25.41
C GLU A 133 18.82 14.20 26.20
N LYS A 134 17.48 14.28 26.18
CA LYS A 134 16.63 13.33 26.89
C LYS A 134 16.68 11.95 26.24
N ILE A 135 16.73 11.90 24.91
CA ILE A 135 16.81 10.66 24.16
C ILE A 135 18.24 10.09 24.19
N ALA A 136 19.25 10.93 23.96
CA ALA A 136 20.66 10.54 24.01
C ALA A 136 21.11 10.06 25.40
N GLY A 137 20.43 10.52 26.47
CA GLY A 137 20.66 10.03 27.83
C GLY A 137 20.11 8.63 28.11
N LEU A 138 19.20 8.12 27.27
CA LEU A 138 18.51 6.83 27.47
C LEU A 138 18.85 5.77 26.42
N LEU A 139 19.10 6.20 25.19
CA LEU A 139 19.46 5.33 24.06
C LEU A 139 20.92 5.58 23.67
N CYS A 140 21.70 4.52 23.55
CA CYS A 140 23.04 4.60 22.97
C CYS A 140 22.98 4.67 21.44
N GLU A 141 24.11 5.04 20.80
CA GLU A 141 24.20 5.19 19.35
C GLU A 141 23.73 3.95 18.59
N SER A 142 24.09 2.74 19.03
CA SER A 142 23.66 1.50 18.38
C SER A 142 22.15 1.22 18.50
N GLU A 143 21.51 1.69 19.58
CA GLU A 143 20.05 1.55 19.76
C GLU A 143 19.30 2.56 18.88
N ILE A 144 19.87 3.76 18.70
CA ILE A 144 19.38 4.73 17.73
C ILE A 144 19.56 4.15 16.32
N ASP A 145 20.72 3.58 15.96
CA ASP A 145 20.93 2.93 14.67
C ASP A 145 19.87 1.85 14.37
N ASP A 146 19.60 0.97 15.34
CA ASP A 146 18.58 -0.08 15.21
C ASP A 146 17.18 0.49 14.97
N CYS A 147 16.84 1.64 15.58
CA CYS A 147 15.55 2.29 15.35
C CYS A 147 15.36 2.74 13.89
N PHE A 148 16.45 3.10 13.21
CA PHE A 148 16.45 3.61 11.83
C PHE A 148 16.80 2.55 10.77
N ASP A 149 16.89 1.27 11.16
CA ASP A 149 17.10 0.16 10.22
C ASP A 149 15.76 -0.37 9.67
N TYR A 150 15.53 -0.19 8.36
CA TYR A 150 14.34 -0.74 7.69
C TYR A 150 14.32 -2.27 7.63
N ASN A 151 15.46 -2.95 7.82
CA ASN A 151 15.49 -4.42 7.84
C ASN A 151 14.59 -5.00 8.94
N TYR A 152 14.37 -4.24 10.01
CA TYR A 152 13.41 -4.58 11.06
C TYR A 152 12.02 -4.91 10.51
N HIS A 153 11.59 -4.23 9.44
CA HIS A 153 10.25 -4.40 8.86
C HIS A 153 10.16 -5.58 7.89
N ILE A 154 11.28 -6.15 7.44
CA ILE A 154 11.29 -7.28 6.50
C ILE A 154 11.64 -8.62 7.17
N LYS A 155 11.93 -8.64 8.47
CA LYS A 155 12.28 -9.86 9.24
C LYS A 155 11.26 -11.00 9.19
N HIS A 156 10.04 -10.72 8.75
CA HIS A 156 8.95 -11.70 8.65
C HIS A 156 8.50 -11.96 7.21
N VAL A 157 9.22 -11.44 6.20
CA VAL A 157 8.89 -11.65 4.79
C VAL A 157 8.94 -13.13 4.43
N ASP A 158 9.99 -13.85 4.82
CA ASP A 158 10.13 -15.28 4.51
C ASP A 158 8.96 -16.12 5.07
N MET A 159 8.55 -15.84 6.32
CA MET A 159 7.40 -16.49 6.94
C MET A 159 6.08 -16.21 6.20
N ILE A 160 5.92 -15.03 5.60
CA ILE A 160 4.75 -14.71 4.78
C ILE A 160 4.80 -15.49 3.46
N PHE A 161 5.96 -15.57 2.80
CA PHE A 161 6.13 -16.32 1.55
C PHE A 161 5.89 -17.82 1.74
N GLU A 162 6.41 -18.39 2.84
CA GLU A 162 6.18 -19.79 3.21
C GLU A 162 4.67 -20.09 3.36
N ARG A 163 3.90 -19.20 4.00
CA ARG A 163 2.44 -19.34 4.13
C ARG A 163 1.69 -19.26 2.81
N LEU A 164 2.26 -18.57 1.82
CA LEU A 164 1.70 -18.45 0.47
C LEU A 164 2.14 -19.59 -0.46
N GLY A 165 3.03 -20.48 0.00
CA GLY A 165 3.59 -21.56 -0.82
C GLY A 165 4.49 -21.06 -1.95
N LEU A 166 5.18 -19.93 -1.74
CA LEU A 166 6.12 -19.31 -2.69
C LEU A 166 7.56 -19.43 -2.21
#